data_AF-A0A238BPT2-F1
#
_entry.id   AF-A0A238BPT2-F1
#
_cell.length_a   1.000
_cell.length_b   1.000
_cell.length_c   1.000
_cell.angle_alpha   90.00
_cell.angle_beta   90.00
_cell.angle_gamma   90.00
#
_symmetry.space_group_name_H-M   'P 1'
#
loop_
_entity.id
_entity.type
_entity.pdbx_description
1 polymer ?
#
loop_
_entity_poly.entity_id
_entity_poly.type
_entity_poly.pdbx_seq_one_letter_code
_entity_poly.pdbx_strand_id
1 'polypeptide(L)'
;MGTLEKGKSFKWQMSSMVDKVRRGVAKTIQAASEGEVFDTLPDCDILGTSNRFAIKILSSDELKPSASNFTSIHLVIKDKKGNRQIAYNCEMIAAQGVVVKTLRGNTVMEIRLPDNSQNSIGKILHPAGSTLYKVEQIKSYSYGRKFMILKLGEPFLNIVNTPITQHNADE
;
A
#
# COMPACT_ATOMS: atom_id res chain seq x y z
N MET A 1 8.50 -52.05 23.94
CA MET A 1 7.66 -51.63 22.81
C MET A 1 6.81 -50.46 23.30
N GLY A 2 7.33 -49.24 23.19
CA GLY A 2 6.71 -48.03 23.73
C GLY A 2 6.23 -47.13 22.60
N THR A 3 4.93 -46.94 22.48
CA THR A 3 4.28 -46.07 21.49
C THR A 3 4.34 -44.62 21.96
N LEU A 4 5.01 -43.78 21.16
CA LEU A 4 5.27 -42.36 21.41
C LEU A 4 4.01 -41.51 21.13
N GLU A 5 3.56 -40.72 22.10
CA GLU A 5 2.47 -39.74 21.99
C GLU A 5 2.81 -38.62 20.97
N LYS A 6 2.38 -38.76 19.71
CA LYS A 6 2.52 -37.70 18.68
C LYS A 6 1.31 -36.76 18.53
N GLY A 7 0.30 -36.86 19.40
CA GLY A 7 -0.97 -36.13 19.23
C GLY A 7 -1.10 -34.77 19.92
N LYS A 8 -0.27 -34.46 20.92
CA LYS A 8 -0.49 -33.28 21.78
C LYS A 8 0.14 -31.99 21.26
N SER A 9 1.31 -32.06 20.60
CA SER A 9 2.09 -30.87 20.20
C SER A 9 1.39 -29.97 19.15
N PHE A 10 0.71 -30.58 18.17
CA PHE A 10 0.05 -29.83 17.08
C PHE A 10 -1.15 -28.98 17.55
N LYS A 11 -1.90 -29.44 18.55
CA LYS A 11 -3.06 -28.69 19.09
C LYS A 11 -2.64 -27.39 19.77
N TRP A 12 -1.54 -27.40 20.52
CA TRP A 12 -1.03 -26.22 21.24
C TRP A 12 -0.49 -25.13 20.29
N GLN A 13 0.11 -25.53 19.16
CA GLN A 13 0.61 -24.59 18.16
C GLN A 13 -0.54 -23.89 17.42
N MET A 14 -1.63 -24.59 17.10
CA MET A 14 -2.81 -23.98 16.48
C MET A 14 -3.55 -23.03 17.43
N SER A 15 -3.71 -23.38 18.71
CA SER A 15 -4.30 -22.46 19.70
C SER A 15 -3.47 -21.18 19.86
N SER A 16 -2.14 -21.28 19.88
CA SER A 16 -1.24 -20.12 19.93
C SER A 16 -1.36 -19.19 18.71
N MET A 17 -1.52 -19.76 17.51
CA MET A 17 -1.75 -18.99 16.29
C MET A 17 -3.13 -18.33 16.27
N VAL A 18 -4.18 -19.04 16.66
CA VAL A 18 -5.54 -18.50 16.80
C VAL A 18 -5.57 -17.39 17.85
N ASP A 19 -4.85 -17.54 18.95
CA ASP A 19 -4.74 -16.50 19.99
C ASP A 19 -3.92 -15.29 19.51
N LYS A 20 -2.92 -15.48 18.64
CA LYS A 20 -2.23 -14.36 17.97
C LYS A 20 -3.14 -13.64 16.97
N VAL A 21 -3.93 -14.38 16.20
CA VAL A 21 -4.92 -13.82 15.27
C VAL A 21 -6.01 -13.07 16.05
N ARG A 22 -6.57 -13.67 17.10
CA ARG A 22 -7.57 -13.04 17.99
C ARG A 22 -7.03 -11.82 18.70
N ARG A 23 -5.78 -11.86 19.19
CA ARG A 23 -5.12 -10.67 19.77
C ARG A 23 -4.79 -9.60 18.72
N GLY A 24 -4.44 -9.99 17.50
CA GLY A 24 -4.26 -9.07 16.38
C GLY A 24 -5.57 -8.37 16.02
N VAL A 25 -6.65 -9.14 15.87
CA VAL A 25 -8.01 -8.64 15.65
C VAL A 25 -8.47 -7.75 16.81
N ALA A 26 -8.22 -8.14 18.06
CA ALA A 26 -8.55 -7.33 19.24
C ALA A 26 -7.76 -6.01 19.27
N LYS A 27 -6.47 -6.01 18.92
CA LYS A 27 -5.67 -4.78 18.79
C LYS A 27 -6.21 -3.87 17.68
N THR A 28 -6.66 -4.45 16.57
CA THR A 28 -7.30 -3.70 15.47
C THR A 28 -8.67 -3.14 15.89
N ILE A 29 -9.44 -3.86 16.70
CA ILE A 29 -10.74 -3.41 17.22
C ILE A 29 -10.57 -2.29 18.26
N GLN A 30 -9.56 -2.38 19.13
CA GLN A 30 -9.27 -1.33 20.11
C GLN A 30 -8.76 -0.05 19.42
N ALA A 31 -7.94 -0.17 18.38
CA ALA A 31 -7.55 0.96 17.55
C ALA A 31 -8.76 1.57 16.79
N ALA A 32 -9.71 0.75 16.34
CA ALA A 32 -10.94 1.25 15.72
C ALA A 32 -11.88 1.98 16.71
N SER A 33 -11.75 1.76 18.02
CA SER A 33 -12.49 2.50 19.06
C SER A 33 -11.96 3.92 19.30
N GLU A 34 -10.80 4.27 18.76
CA GLU A 34 -10.21 5.63 18.74
C GLU A 34 -10.45 6.27 17.36
N GLY A 35 -11.69 6.19 16.88
CA GLY A 35 -12.11 6.36 15.49
C GLY A 35 -11.85 7.72 14.80
N GLU A 36 -11.12 8.66 15.40
CA GLU A 36 -10.73 9.92 14.76
C GLU A 36 -9.26 9.96 14.29
N VAL A 37 -8.38 9.13 14.88
CA VAL A 37 -6.92 9.26 14.63
C VAL A 37 -6.52 8.59 13.30
N PHE A 38 -7.31 7.66 12.80
CA PHE A 38 -6.94 6.79 11.67
C PHE A 38 -7.56 7.16 10.34
N ASP A 39 -8.16 8.36 10.22
CA ASP A 39 -8.78 8.84 8.98
C ASP A 39 -7.84 9.69 8.10
N THR A 40 -6.64 9.96 8.61
CA THR A 40 -5.61 10.77 7.94
C THR A 40 -4.28 10.02 7.85
N LEU A 41 -3.43 10.46 6.92
CA LEU A 41 -2.08 9.92 6.79
C LEU A 41 -1.10 10.73 7.67
N PRO A 42 -0.24 10.07 8.45
CA PRO A 42 0.79 10.76 9.24
C PRO A 42 1.90 11.32 8.34
N ASP A 43 2.61 12.34 8.81
CA ASP A 43 3.81 12.90 8.16
C ASP A 43 3.62 13.26 6.67
N CYS A 44 2.44 13.82 6.33
CA CYS A 44 2.06 14.21 4.97
C CYS A 44 2.19 15.71 4.64
N ASP A 45 2.81 16.51 5.51
CA ASP A 45 2.88 17.98 5.39
C ASP A 45 3.48 18.47 4.05
N ILE A 46 4.42 17.72 3.48
CA ILE A 46 5.06 18.04 2.19
C ILE A 46 4.06 18.06 1.01
N LEU A 47 2.92 17.37 1.14
CA LEU A 47 1.85 17.43 0.15
C LEU A 47 1.14 18.78 0.16
N GLY A 48 1.18 19.52 1.28
CA GLY A 48 0.63 20.88 1.39
C GLY A 48 1.48 21.94 0.69
N THR A 49 2.78 21.71 0.53
CA THR A 49 3.71 22.70 -0.06
C THR A 49 3.99 22.46 -1.54
N SER A 50 3.72 21.24 -2.03
CA SER A 50 4.20 20.78 -3.34
C SER A 50 3.05 20.22 -4.18
N ASN A 51 2.93 20.71 -5.41
CA ASN A 51 1.84 20.37 -6.33
C ASN A 51 2.27 19.48 -7.50
N ARG A 52 3.55 19.11 -7.57
CA ARG A 52 4.11 18.28 -8.65
C ARG A 52 5.13 17.30 -8.09
N PHE A 53 4.85 16.02 -8.26
CA PHE A 53 5.75 14.95 -7.85
C PHE A 53 6.25 14.14 -9.05
N ALA A 54 7.38 13.47 -8.87
CA ALA A 54 7.91 12.48 -9.79
C ALA A 54 8.17 11.19 -9.03
N ILE A 55 7.81 10.05 -9.61
CA ILE A 55 8.15 8.73 -9.09
C ILE A 55 9.32 8.20 -9.90
N LYS A 56 10.39 7.77 -9.22
CA LYS A 56 11.57 7.17 -9.85
C LYS A 56 11.83 5.79 -9.25
N ILE A 57 11.98 4.78 -10.10
CA ILE A 57 12.46 3.45 -9.71
C ILE A 57 13.99 3.53 -9.59
N LEU A 58 14.55 3.04 -8.49
CA LEU A 58 15.99 2.95 -8.30
C LEU A 58 16.49 1.60 -8.81
N SER A 59 17.65 1.61 -9.47
CA SER A 59 18.28 0.39 -9.98
C SER A 59 18.64 -0.54 -8.81
N SER A 60 18.38 -1.84 -9.01
CA SER A 60 18.43 -2.85 -7.96
C SER A 60 19.77 -3.60 -7.87
N ASP A 61 20.82 -3.12 -8.54
CA ASP A 61 22.07 -3.87 -8.77
C ASP A 61 22.84 -4.31 -7.51
N GLU A 62 22.45 -3.84 -6.32
CA GLU A 62 23.10 -4.17 -5.04
C GLU A 62 22.21 -4.91 -4.03
N LEU A 63 20.96 -5.24 -4.37
CA LEU A 63 20.01 -5.77 -3.40
C LEU A 63 20.00 -7.29 -3.38
N LYS A 64 20.42 -7.86 -2.24
CA LYS A 64 20.32 -9.31 -1.98
C LYS A 64 18.85 -9.74 -2.06
N PRO A 65 18.53 -10.78 -2.84
CA PRO A 65 17.18 -11.32 -2.88
C PRO A 65 16.75 -11.75 -1.48
N SER A 66 15.48 -11.48 -1.15
CA SER A 66 14.87 -11.94 0.09
C SER A 66 14.74 -13.47 0.11
N ALA A 67 14.41 -14.04 1.26
CA ALA A 67 14.19 -15.48 1.41
C ALA A 67 13.10 -16.05 0.46
N SER A 68 12.27 -15.20 -0.15
CA SER A 68 11.26 -15.59 -1.13
C SER A 68 11.74 -15.47 -2.59
N ASN A 69 13.04 -15.27 -2.84
CA ASN A 69 13.61 -14.93 -4.16
C ASN A 69 13.02 -13.67 -4.80
N PHE A 70 12.31 -12.86 -4.01
CA PHE A 70 11.79 -11.58 -4.46
C PHE A 70 12.85 -10.52 -4.22
N THR A 71 13.24 -9.83 -5.28
CA THR A 71 14.12 -8.67 -5.22
C THR A 71 13.29 -7.43 -4.90
N SER A 72 13.58 -6.80 -3.76
CA SER A 72 12.88 -5.58 -3.34
C SER A 72 13.07 -4.49 -4.39
N ILE A 73 11.98 -3.87 -4.84
CA ILE A 73 12.03 -2.73 -5.76
C ILE A 73 11.96 -1.46 -4.93
N HIS A 74 13.02 -0.67 -4.95
CA HIS A 74 13.03 0.64 -4.31
C HIS A 74 12.56 1.70 -5.29
N LEU A 75 11.67 2.56 -4.81
CA LEU A 75 11.22 3.74 -5.54
C LEU A 75 11.40 4.97 -4.65
N VAL A 76 11.48 6.14 -5.28
CA VAL A 76 11.49 7.42 -4.57
C VAL A 76 10.44 8.34 -5.17
N ILE A 77 9.73 9.04 -4.30
CA ILE A 77 8.83 10.13 -4.68
C ILE A 77 9.62 11.42 -4.49
N LYS A 78 9.73 12.21 -5.55
CA LYS A 78 10.49 13.47 -5.56
C LYS A 78 9.56 14.65 -5.76
N ASP A 79 9.77 15.72 -5.00
CA ASP A 79 9.12 16.99 -5.23
C ASP A 79 9.81 17.74 -6.38
N LYS A 80 9.06 18.06 -7.45
CA LYS A 80 9.60 18.79 -8.59
C LYS A 80 9.86 20.28 -8.31
N LYS A 81 9.23 20.87 -7.29
CA LYS A 81 9.22 22.33 -7.09
C LYS A 81 10.49 22.87 -6.40
N GLY A 82 11.30 22.02 -5.76
CA GLY A 82 12.50 22.45 -5.03
C GLY A 82 13.70 21.52 -5.23
N ASN A 83 14.35 21.58 -6.40
CA ASN A 83 15.58 20.84 -6.70
C ASN A 83 15.44 19.29 -6.77
N ARG A 84 14.23 18.77 -7.03
CA ARG A 84 13.97 17.32 -7.17
C ARG A 84 14.37 16.52 -5.92
N GLN A 85 14.25 17.12 -4.74
CA GLN A 85 14.51 16.44 -3.47
C GLN A 85 13.53 15.28 -3.27
N ILE A 86 14.00 14.25 -2.57
CA ILE A 86 13.19 13.08 -2.24
C ILE A 86 12.24 13.47 -1.11
N ALA A 87 10.94 13.35 -1.37
CA ALA A 87 9.88 13.52 -0.39
C ALA A 87 9.67 12.22 0.40
N TYR A 88 9.64 11.09 -0.29
CA TYR A 88 9.39 9.78 0.31
C TYR A 88 10.26 8.69 -0.32
N ASN A 89 10.68 7.75 0.52
CA ASN A 89 11.27 6.48 0.11
C ASN A 89 10.18 5.42 0.04
N CYS A 90 10.21 4.59 -0.99
CA CYS A 90 9.22 3.54 -1.20
C CYS A 90 9.92 2.21 -1.40
N GLU A 91 9.31 1.15 -0.89
CA GLU A 91 9.84 -0.20 -0.99
C GLU A 91 8.72 -1.16 -1.37
N MET A 92 8.87 -1.87 -2.48
CA MET A 92 7.97 -2.97 -2.82
C MET A 92 8.41 -4.23 -2.07
N ILE A 93 7.53 -4.77 -1.24
CA ILE A 93 7.75 -5.96 -0.43
C ILE A 93 6.76 -7.04 -0.87
N ALA A 94 7.27 -8.26 -1.06
CA ALA A 94 6.45 -9.41 -1.43
C ALA A 94 5.28 -9.60 -0.44
N ALA A 95 4.09 -9.90 -0.96
CA ALA A 95 2.83 -10.08 -0.21
C ALA A 95 2.31 -8.86 0.59
N GLN A 96 3.09 -7.78 0.73
CA GLN A 96 2.67 -6.56 1.42
C GLN A 96 2.37 -5.40 0.45
N GLY A 97 3.00 -5.37 -0.73
CA GLY A 97 2.83 -4.28 -1.69
C GLY A 97 3.89 -3.19 -1.51
N VAL A 98 3.54 -1.92 -1.72
CA VAL A 98 4.48 -0.80 -1.62
C VAL A 98 4.34 -0.12 -0.26
N VAL A 99 5.43 -0.08 0.51
CA VAL A 99 5.51 0.66 1.76
C VAL A 99 6.13 2.02 1.49
N VAL A 100 5.42 3.10 1.85
CA VAL A 100 5.90 4.47 1.69
C VAL A 100 6.40 4.99 3.03
N LYS A 101 7.64 5.46 3.06
CA LYS A 101 8.35 5.90 4.26
C LYS A 101 8.85 7.34 4.09
N THR A 102 8.87 8.09 5.19
CA THR A 102 9.58 9.37 5.25
C THR A 102 11.09 9.17 5.06
N LEU A 103 11.84 10.25 4.85
CA LEU A 103 13.31 10.20 4.83
C LEU A 103 13.91 9.70 6.15
N ARG A 104 13.18 9.84 7.27
CA ARG A 104 13.58 9.35 8.59
C ARG A 104 13.26 7.87 8.81
N GLY A 105 12.58 7.22 7.86
CA GLY A 105 12.23 5.80 7.90
C GLY A 105 10.85 5.48 8.50
N ASN A 106 10.10 6.49 8.97
CA ASN A 106 8.73 6.28 9.47
C ASN A 106 7.80 5.87 8.33
N THR A 107 6.94 4.87 8.55
CA THR A 107 5.95 4.47 7.56
C THR A 107 4.79 5.47 7.55
N VAL A 108 4.49 5.99 6.36
CA VAL A 108 3.41 6.95 6.12
C VAL A 108 2.16 6.25 5.65
N MET A 109 2.31 5.29 4.73
CA MET A 109 1.21 4.49 4.19
C MET A 109 1.71 3.19 3.58
N GLU A 110 0.77 2.25 3.44
CA GLU A 110 0.97 1.04 2.63
C GLU A 110 0.03 1.07 1.43
N ILE A 111 0.55 0.72 0.25
CA ILE A 111 -0.24 0.54 -0.96
C ILE A 111 -0.28 -0.95 -1.26
N ARG A 112 -1.46 -1.55 -1.11
CA ARG A 112 -1.68 -2.96 -1.42
C ARG A 112 -2.27 -3.11 -2.81
N LEU A 113 -1.68 -4.03 -3.56
CA LEU A 113 -2.21 -4.53 -4.82
C LEU A 113 -3.49 -5.36 -4.56
N PRO A 114 -4.31 -5.61 -5.59
CA PRO A 114 -5.55 -6.33 -5.41
C PRO A 114 -5.26 -7.75 -4.93
N ASP A 115 -5.86 -8.12 -3.80
CA ASP A 115 -5.67 -9.45 -3.21
C ASP A 115 -6.80 -10.41 -3.57
N ASN A 116 -8.07 -9.99 -3.64
CA ASN A 116 -9.21 -10.87 -4.03
C ASN A 116 -10.49 -10.16 -4.51
N SER A 117 -10.49 -8.84 -4.72
CA SER A 117 -11.72 -8.08 -5.04
C SER A 117 -11.87 -7.88 -6.54
N GLN A 118 -12.95 -8.40 -7.15
CA GLN A 118 -13.18 -8.35 -8.61
C GLN A 118 -13.06 -6.96 -9.24
N ASN A 119 -13.52 -5.92 -8.55
CA ASN A 119 -13.51 -4.56 -9.08
C ASN A 119 -12.41 -3.68 -8.47
N SER A 120 -11.71 -4.16 -7.43
CA SER A 120 -10.68 -3.34 -6.79
C SER A 120 -9.37 -3.56 -7.51
N ILE A 121 -8.66 -2.47 -7.75
CA ILE A 121 -7.31 -2.53 -8.32
C ILE A 121 -6.23 -2.24 -7.27
N GLY A 122 -6.61 -1.94 -6.03
CA GLY A 122 -5.71 -1.70 -4.92
C GLY A 122 -6.33 -0.88 -3.80
N LYS A 123 -5.59 -0.74 -2.70
CA LYS A 123 -5.99 0.02 -1.51
C LYS A 123 -4.80 0.73 -0.88
N ILE A 124 -5.05 1.90 -0.31
CA ILE A 124 -4.12 2.68 0.48
C ILE A 124 -4.52 2.51 1.95
N LEU A 125 -3.56 2.08 2.77
CA LEU A 125 -3.76 1.84 4.18
C LEU A 125 -2.97 2.84 5.02
N HIS A 126 -3.57 3.21 6.15
CA HIS A 126 -2.85 3.80 7.27
C HIS A 126 -1.79 2.80 7.79
N PRO A 127 -0.64 3.25 8.33
CA PRO A 127 0.38 2.36 8.92
C PRO A 127 -0.15 1.43 10.02
N ALA A 128 -1.25 1.79 10.67
CA ALA A 128 -1.95 0.95 11.66
C ALA A 128 -2.79 -0.19 11.03
N GLY A 129 -2.86 -0.29 9.70
CA GLY A 129 -3.57 -1.33 8.97
C GLY A 129 -5.02 -1.00 8.59
N SER A 130 -5.52 0.21 8.92
CA SER A 130 -6.85 0.67 8.47
C SER A 130 -6.84 1.00 6.98
N THR A 131 -7.89 0.66 6.25
CA THR A 131 -8.04 1.04 4.84
C THR A 131 -8.61 2.45 4.75
N LEU A 132 -7.83 3.38 4.19
CA LEU A 132 -8.23 4.77 4.00
C LEU A 132 -8.92 4.98 2.66
N TYR A 133 -8.29 4.46 1.61
CA TYR A 133 -8.76 4.61 0.24
C TYR A 133 -8.75 3.28 -0.48
N LYS A 134 -9.77 3.04 -1.28
CA LYS A 134 -9.86 1.90 -2.18
C LYS A 134 -9.96 2.41 -3.61
N VAL A 135 -9.22 1.81 -4.52
CA VAL A 135 -9.32 2.15 -5.94
C VAL A 135 -10.10 1.05 -6.64
N GLU A 136 -11.16 1.42 -7.33
CA GLU A 136 -12.02 0.52 -8.08
C GLU A 136 -12.08 0.89 -9.55
N GLN A 137 -12.14 -0.12 -10.40
CA GLN A 137 -12.41 0.04 -11.82
C GLN A 137 -13.93 0.10 -12.03
N ILE A 138 -14.42 1.22 -12.56
CA ILE A 138 -15.81 1.37 -12.95
C ILE A 138 -16.01 0.69 -14.30
N LYS A 139 -17.00 -0.20 -14.39
CA LYS A 139 -17.45 -0.75 -15.66
C LYS A 139 -18.07 0.38 -16.48
N SER A 140 -17.40 0.78 -17.57
CA SER A 140 -17.91 1.77 -18.52
C SER A 140 -18.39 1.05 -19.78
N TYR A 141 -19.54 1.44 -20.32
CA TYR A 141 -20.03 0.96 -21.61
C TYR A 141 -19.22 1.51 -22.80
N SER A 142 -18.32 2.47 -22.55
CA SER A 142 -17.36 2.99 -23.52
C SER A 142 -15.99 2.32 -23.36
N TYR A 143 -15.21 2.26 -24.44
CA TYR A 143 -13.88 1.62 -24.54
C TYR A 143 -12.81 2.10 -23.53
N GLY A 144 -13.11 3.08 -22.66
CA GLY A 144 -12.19 3.60 -21.66
C GLY A 144 -12.30 2.90 -20.31
N ARG A 145 -11.15 2.52 -19.72
CA ARG A 145 -11.08 2.16 -18.30
C ARG A 145 -11.27 3.42 -17.46
N LYS A 146 -12.31 3.45 -16.62
CA LYS A 146 -12.54 4.50 -15.64
C LYS A 146 -12.21 3.96 -14.25
N PHE A 147 -11.63 4.80 -13.40
CA PHE A 147 -11.31 4.42 -12.03
C PHE A 147 -11.90 5.42 -11.04
N MET A 148 -12.30 4.90 -9.89
CA MET A 148 -12.83 5.67 -8.77
C MET A 148 -12.00 5.40 -7.54
N ILE A 149 -11.66 6.46 -6.82
CA ILE A 149 -11.13 6.38 -5.48
C ILE A 149 -12.32 6.48 -4.53
N LEU A 150 -12.49 5.47 -3.70
CA LEU A 150 -13.44 5.42 -2.60
C LEU A 150 -12.72 5.80 -1.30
N LYS A 151 -13.35 6.62 -0.46
CA LYS A 151 -12.93 6.86 0.92
C LYS A 151 -14.02 6.30 1.84
N LEU A 152 -13.66 5.38 2.73
CA LEU A 152 -14.62 4.73 3.65
C LEU A 152 -15.84 4.10 2.94
N GLY A 153 -15.67 3.61 1.71
CA GLY A 153 -16.74 3.01 0.91
C GLY A 153 -17.52 3.98 0.03
N GLU A 154 -17.32 5.28 0.18
CA GLU A 154 -18.01 6.32 -0.58
C GLU A 154 -17.14 6.90 -1.70
N PRO A 155 -17.70 7.26 -2.87
CA PRO A 155 -16.98 7.96 -3.94
C PRO A 155 -16.30 9.23 -3.43
N PHE A 156 -14.98 9.31 -3.63
CA PHE A 156 -14.17 10.45 -3.20
C PHE A 156 -13.58 11.21 -4.39
N LEU A 157 -12.94 10.50 -5.33
CA LEU A 157 -12.27 11.14 -6.46
C LEU A 157 -12.37 10.29 -7.73
N ASN A 158 -12.69 10.94 -8.84
CA ASN A 158 -12.68 10.32 -10.17
C ASN A 158 -11.32 10.46 -10.82
N ILE A 159 -10.77 9.35 -11.32
CA ILE A 159 -9.53 9.36 -12.09
C ILE A 159 -9.89 9.42 -13.57
N VAL A 160 -9.56 10.53 -14.22
CA VAL A 160 -9.69 10.71 -15.66
C VAL A 160 -8.31 10.51 -16.27
N ASN A 161 -8.18 9.53 -17.16
CA ASN A 161 -6.96 9.38 -17.94
C ASN A 161 -6.96 10.43 -19.05
N THR A 162 -6.08 11.43 -18.95
CA THR A 162 -5.88 12.41 -20.03
C THR A 162 -4.90 11.81 -21.04
N PRO A 163 -5.32 11.54 -22.30
CA PRO A 163 -4.40 11.07 -23.31
C PRO A 163 -3.28 12.10 -23.51
N ILE A 164 -2.03 11.65 -23.54
CA ILE A 164 -0.91 12.49 -23.94
C ILE A 164 -1.03 12.64 -25.46
N THR A 165 -1.58 13.75 -25.94
CA THR A 165 -1.49 14.12 -27.35
C THR A 165 -0.03 14.39 -27.67
N GLN A 166 0.62 13.47 -28.39
CA GLN A 166 1.89 13.76 -29.04
C GLN A 166 1.62 14.81 -30.11
N HIS A 167 2.09 16.04 -29.90
CA HIS A 167 2.20 17.00 -30.97
C HIS A 167 3.31 16.46 -31.88
N ASN A 168 2.93 15.81 -32.98
CA ASN A 168 3.83 15.68 -34.11
C ASN A 168 4.07 17.11 -34.60
N ALA A 169 5.29 17.61 -34.39
CA ALA A 169 5.76 18.75 -35.15
C ALA A 169 6.00 18.19 -36.55
N ASP A 170 5.06 18.47 -37.46
CA ASP A 170 5.31 18.31 -38.89
C ASP A 170 6.43 19.28 -39.27
N GLU A 171 7.49 18.73 -39.88
CA GLU A 171 8.56 19.44 -40.58
C GLU A 171 8.03 20.23 -41.79
#